data_AF-A0A6P3VLB4-F1
#
_entry.id   AF-A0A6P3VLB4-F1
#
_cell.length_a   1.000
_cell.length_b   1.000
_cell.length_c   1.000
_cell.angle_alpha   90.00
_cell.angle_beta   90.00
_cell.angle_gamma   90.00
#
_symmetry.space_group_name_H-M   'P 1'
#
loop_
_entity.id
_entity.type
_entity.pdbx_description
1 polymer ?
#
loop_
_entity_poly.entity_id
_entity_poly.type
_entity_poly.pdbx_seq_one_letter_code
_entity_poly.pdbx_strand_id
1 'polypeptide(L)'
;MAEDIPVEDYPTEIEEYLTGFDTSLGSVNDVVKKLMASSKNEQKLDPLEQAKLDLMSAYAMNSLFWMYLVTQGINPKEHGIKQELERIRTHMNKVKEITDKKKAARLDKGAAGRFVRNALWQPDEHKDASEHTPRAKRASEHTPKAKHMRFK
;
A
#
# COMPACT_ATOMS: atom_id res chain seq x y z
N MET A 1 10.92 4.97 54.31
CA MET A 1 9.49 5.25 54.51
C MET A 1 9.21 6.46 53.64
N ALA A 2 8.53 6.26 52.51
CA ALA A 2 8.16 7.36 51.64
C ALA A 2 7.00 8.09 52.31
N GLU A 3 7.15 9.39 52.54
CA GLU A 3 6.10 10.22 53.11
C GLU A 3 4.93 10.27 52.12
N ASP A 4 3.74 9.92 52.59
CA ASP A 4 2.48 10.15 51.87
C ASP A 4 2.31 11.64 51.67
N ILE A 5 2.69 12.13 50.49
CA ILE A 5 2.42 13.50 50.05
C ILE A 5 0.90 13.63 49.99
N PRO A 6 0.29 14.61 50.67
CA PRO A 6 -1.15 14.83 50.56
C PRO A 6 -1.45 15.10 49.08
N VAL A 7 -2.30 14.28 48.48
CA VAL A 7 -2.81 14.52 47.14
C VAL A 7 -3.60 15.83 47.23
N GLU A 8 -2.98 16.95 46.86
CA GLU A 8 -3.73 18.16 46.59
C GLU A 8 -4.66 17.83 45.42
N ASP A 9 -5.95 17.74 45.72
CA ASP A 9 -6.98 17.57 44.71
C ASP A 9 -6.81 18.66 43.65
N TYR A 10 -6.74 18.24 42.40
CA TYR A 10 -6.68 19.16 41.28
C TYR A 10 -8.01 19.93 41.15
N PRO A 11 -8.03 21.09 40.47
CA PRO A 11 -9.26 21.86 40.26
C PRO A 11 -10.37 21.03 39.59
N THR A 12 -11.61 21.11 40.07
CA THR A 12 -12.72 20.29 39.55
C THR A 12 -13.05 20.59 38.09
N GLU A 13 -12.68 21.76 37.58
CA GLU A 13 -12.84 22.14 36.18
C GLU A 13 -12.04 21.25 35.22
N ILE A 14 -10.99 20.57 35.70
CA ILE A 14 -10.18 19.66 34.88
C ILE A 14 -10.48 18.18 35.09
N GLU A 15 -11.35 17.84 36.04
CA GLU A 15 -11.68 16.46 36.42
C GLU A 15 -12.20 15.63 35.24
N GLU A 16 -13.12 16.22 34.47
CA GLU A 16 -13.71 15.55 33.30
C GLU A 16 -12.66 15.28 32.22
N TYR A 17 -11.76 16.25 31.97
CA TYR A 17 -10.68 16.09 30.99
C TYR A 17 -9.68 15.02 31.40
N LEU A 18 -9.32 14.98 32.69
CA LEU A 18 -8.41 13.97 33.24
C LEU A 18 -9.01 12.57 33.18
N THR A 19 -10.28 12.43 33.57
CA THR A 19 -11.00 11.15 33.52
C THR A 19 -11.15 10.66 32.07
N GLY A 20 -11.49 11.56 31.15
CA GLY A 20 -11.56 11.25 29.73
C GLY A 20 -10.21 10.87 29.12
N PHE A 21 -9.14 11.54 29.53
CA PHE A 21 -7.78 11.22 29.12
C PHE A 21 -7.33 9.85 29.64
N ASP A 22 -7.55 9.54 30.92
CA ASP A 22 -7.21 8.24 31.52
C ASP A 22 -7.95 7.09 30.86
N THR A 23 -9.26 7.24 30.64
CA THR A 23 -10.08 6.25 29.92
C THR A 23 -9.56 6.00 28.50
N SER A 24 -9.21 7.08 27.79
CA SER A 24 -8.67 7.00 26.43
C SER A 24 -7.29 6.34 26.41
N LEU A 25 -6.44 6.67 27.39
CA LEU A 25 -5.11 6.09 27.53
C LEU A 25 -5.18 4.59 27.87
N GLY A 26 -6.11 4.19 28.74
CA GLY A 26 -6.40 2.78 29.03
C GLY A 26 -6.79 2.01 27.77
N SER A 27 -7.67 2.58 26.96
CA SER A 27 -8.10 1.99 25.68
C SER A 27 -6.92 1.81 24.71
N VAL A 28 -6.05 2.81 24.58
CA VAL A 28 -4.84 2.74 23.75
C VAL A 28 -3.87 1.69 24.27
N ASN A 29 -3.65 1.63 25.58
CA ASN A 29 -2.77 0.66 26.22
C ASN A 29 -3.22 -0.78 25.94
N ASP A 30 -4.53 -1.04 25.99
CA ASP A 30 -5.09 -2.36 25.66
C ASP A 30 -4.87 -2.74 24.21
N VAL A 31 -5.03 -1.81 23.27
CA VAL A 31 -4.75 -2.04 21.84
C VAL A 31 -3.26 -2.34 21.63
N VAL A 32 -2.36 -1.57 22.24
CA VAL A 32 -0.91 -1.78 22.13
C VAL A 32 -0.51 -3.12 22.72
N LYS A 33 -1.03 -3.50 23.90
CA LYS A 33 -0.80 -4.81 24.50
C LYS A 33 -1.26 -5.95 23.60
N LYS A 34 -2.45 -5.86 23.01
CA LYS A 34 -2.96 -6.86 22.05
C LYS A 34 -2.05 -6.97 20.82
N LEU A 35 -1.59 -5.83 20.28
CA LEU A 35 -0.68 -5.81 19.14
C LEU A 35 0.67 -6.46 19.47
N MET A 36 1.24 -6.18 20.65
CA MET A 36 2.49 -6.79 21.10
C MET A 36 2.36 -8.29 21.41
N ALA A 37 1.24 -8.70 22.02
CA ALA A 37 0.95 -10.11 22.32
C ALA A 37 0.68 -10.93 21.06
N SER A 38 0.18 -10.28 20.00
CA SER A 38 0.12 -10.84 18.65
C SER A 38 1.53 -10.89 18.05
N SER A 39 2.43 -11.63 18.71
CA SER A 39 3.80 -11.81 18.26
C SER A 39 3.77 -12.31 16.83
N LYS A 40 4.52 -11.63 15.96
CA LYS A 40 4.97 -12.00 14.60
C LYS A 40 4.67 -13.45 14.22
N ASN A 41 3.41 -13.77 13.95
CA ASN A 41 3.13 -14.80 12.98
C ASN A 41 3.56 -14.15 11.68
N GLU A 42 4.77 -14.47 11.24
CA GLU A 42 5.33 -14.18 9.93
C GLU A 42 4.45 -14.86 8.86
N GLN A 43 3.17 -14.50 8.79
CA GLN A 43 2.50 -14.48 7.51
C GLN A 43 3.32 -13.48 6.72
N LYS A 44 4.07 -14.00 5.74
CA LYS A 44 4.83 -13.19 4.78
C LYS A 44 3.84 -12.24 4.12
N LEU A 45 3.70 -11.05 4.70
CA LEU A 45 2.92 -9.97 4.14
C LEU A 45 3.56 -9.59 2.80
N ASP A 46 2.74 -9.20 1.84
CA ASP A 46 3.27 -8.58 0.63
C ASP A 46 4.13 -7.37 1.05
N PRO A 47 5.25 -7.07 0.38
CA PRO A 47 6.11 -5.95 0.78
C PRO A 47 5.36 -4.62 0.91
N LEU A 48 4.28 -4.42 0.15
CA LEU A 48 3.43 -3.23 0.25
C LEU A 48 2.59 -3.21 1.54
N GLU A 49 2.11 -4.36 2.00
CA GLU A 49 1.35 -4.49 3.25
C GLU A 49 2.28 -4.33 4.46
N GLN A 50 3.48 -4.90 4.39
CA GLN A 50 4.51 -4.70 5.41
C GLN A 50 4.88 -3.22 5.54
N ALA A 51 5.12 -2.52 4.42
CA ALA A 51 5.43 -1.10 4.45
C ALA A 51 4.30 -0.24 5.05
N LYS A 52 3.03 -0.61 4.82
CA LYS A 52 1.89 0.07 5.46
C LYS A 52 1.87 -0.17 6.96
N LEU A 53 2.08 -1.42 7.39
CA LEU A 53 2.14 -1.78 8.80
C LEU A 53 3.25 -1.00 9.52
N ASP A 54 4.46 -1.01 8.97
CA ASP A 54 5.61 -0.31 9.54
C ASP A 54 5.37 1.21 9.64
N LEU A 55 4.76 1.82 8.60
CA LEU A 55 4.40 3.24 8.64
C LEU A 55 3.33 3.56 9.66
N MET A 56 2.32 2.70 9.83
CA MET A 56 1.30 2.87 10.87
C MET A 56 1.91 2.72 12.27
N SER A 57 2.79 1.76 12.48
CA SER A 57 3.51 1.59 13.75
C SER A 57 4.39 2.80 14.06
N ALA A 58 5.15 3.30 13.08
CA ALA A 58 5.95 4.51 13.24
C ALA A 58 5.08 5.73 13.57
N TYR A 59 3.95 5.90 12.86
CA TYR A 59 3.01 7.00 13.12
C TYR A 59 2.43 6.92 14.54
N ALA A 60 2.01 5.73 14.98
CA ALA A 60 1.46 5.51 16.31
C ALA A 60 2.49 5.87 17.39
N MET A 61 3.72 5.36 17.30
CA MET A 61 4.78 5.68 18.26
C MET A 61 5.07 7.18 18.34
N ASN A 62 5.18 7.85 17.19
CA ASN A 62 5.45 9.30 17.16
C ASN A 62 4.25 10.12 17.67
N SER A 63 3.02 9.65 17.47
CA SER A 63 1.81 10.29 18.00
C SER A 63 1.71 10.16 19.53
N LEU A 64 2.08 9.01 20.08
CA LEU A 64 2.18 8.82 21.54
C LEU A 64 3.28 9.70 22.14
N PHE A 65 4.41 9.81 21.45
CA PHE A 65 5.49 10.69 21.89
C PHE A 65 5.09 12.18 21.83
N TRP A 66 4.33 12.59 20.80
CA TRP A 66 3.74 13.93 20.74
C TRP A 66 2.85 14.20 21.95
N MET A 67 1.96 13.26 22.30
CA MET A 67 1.11 13.37 23.48
C MET A 67 1.93 13.48 24.77
N TYR A 68 2.98 12.68 24.91
CA TYR A 68 3.90 12.77 26.04
C TYR A 68 4.55 14.15 26.16
N LEU A 69 5.01 14.75 25.05
CA LEU A 69 5.56 16.11 25.09
C LEU A 69 4.53 17.14 25.59
N VAL A 70 3.26 17.01 25.16
CA VAL A 70 2.18 17.87 25.64
C VAL A 70 1.99 17.72 27.15
N THR A 71 2.06 16.51 27.70
CA THR A 71 1.93 16.32 29.17
C THR A 71 3.13 16.84 29.95
N GLN A 72 4.31 16.95 29.34
CA GLN A 72 5.48 17.61 29.92
C GLN A 72 5.45 19.15 29.75
N GLY A 73 4.40 19.71 29.16
CA GLY A 73 4.32 21.15 28.88
C GLY A 73 5.23 21.61 27.74
N ILE A 74 5.81 20.69 26.97
CA ILE A 74 6.69 21.00 25.84
C ILE A 74 5.83 21.15 24.58
N ASN A 75 5.94 22.29 23.89
CA ASN A 75 5.26 22.50 22.62
C ASN A 75 5.81 21.57 21.53
N PRO A 76 5.06 20.56 21.06
CA PRO A 76 5.63 19.59 20.13
C PRO A 76 5.84 20.16 18.72
N LYS A 77 5.25 21.32 18.41
CA LYS A 77 5.45 22.02 17.13
C LYS A 77 6.85 22.62 16.99
N GLU A 78 7.49 22.91 18.12
CA GLU A 78 8.87 23.42 18.21
C GLU A 78 9.88 22.28 18.42
N HIS A 79 9.40 21.08 18.74
CA HIS A 79 10.21 19.89 18.90
C HIS A 79 10.48 19.18 17.56
N GLY A 80 11.59 18.44 17.46
CA GLY A 80 11.98 17.68 16.26
C GLY A 80 10.97 16.60 15.82
N ILE A 81 10.01 16.25 16.69
CA ILE A 81 8.93 15.30 16.41
C ILE A 81 8.07 15.72 15.21
N LYS A 82 7.93 17.03 14.98
CA LYS A 82 7.22 17.54 13.81
C LYS A 82 7.88 17.10 12.50
N GLN A 83 9.21 17.05 12.45
CA GLN A 83 9.95 16.60 11.28
C GLN A 83 9.76 15.09 11.07
N GLU A 84 9.75 14.30 12.13
CA GLU A 84 9.47 12.86 12.06
C GLU A 84 8.07 12.56 11.51
N LEU A 85 7.05 13.30 11.95
CA LEU A 85 5.70 13.18 11.39
C LEU A 85 5.65 13.56 9.90
N GLU A 86 6.39 14.58 9.47
CA GLU A 86 6.47 14.97 8.05
C GLU A 86 7.18 13.91 7.20
N ARG A 87 8.24 13.28 7.73
CA ARG A 87 8.91 12.16 7.10
C ARG A 87 7.96 10.98 6.91
N ILE A 88 7.20 10.63 7.95
CA ILE A 88 6.19 9.55 7.88
C ILE A 88 5.13 9.86 6.83
N ARG A 89 4.59 11.10 6.82
CA ARG A 89 3.61 11.53 5.80
C ARG A 89 4.16 11.38 4.38
N THR A 90 5.41 11.79 4.17
CA THR A 90 6.09 11.66 2.88
C THR A 90 6.15 10.20 2.43
N HIS A 91 6.47 9.27 3.34
CA HIS A 91 6.49 7.84 3.02
C HIS A 91 5.10 7.24 2.80
N MET A 92 4.08 7.67 3.56
CA MET A 92 2.68 7.27 3.32
C MET A 92 2.21 7.69 1.92
N ASN A 93 2.56 8.91 1.48
CA ASN A 93 2.25 9.38 0.13
C ASN A 93 2.92 8.52 -0.95
N LYS A 94 4.18 8.11 -0.76
CA LYS A 94 4.87 7.19 -1.68
C LYS A 94 4.18 5.84 -1.76
N VAL A 95 3.78 5.27 -0.63
CA VAL A 95 3.03 4.00 -0.58
C VAL A 95 1.68 4.13 -1.28
N LYS A 96 0.99 5.26 -1.11
CA LYS A 96 -0.26 5.57 -1.81
C LYS A 96 -0.05 5.63 -3.33
N GLU A 97 0.95 6.39 -3.79
CA GLU A 97 1.27 6.48 -5.22
C GLU A 97 1.59 5.12 -5.86
N ILE A 98 2.36 4.27 -5.17
CA ILE A 98 2.67 2.92 -5.64
C ILE A 98 1.40 2.08 -5.72
N THR A 99 0.53 2.18 -4.72
CA THR A 99 -0.77 1.47 -4.70
C THR A 99 -1.65 1.92 -5.86
N ASP A 100 -1.72 3.23 -6.14
CA ASP A 100 -2.54 3.80 -7.20
C ASP A 100 -1.99 3.45 -8.59
N LYS A 101 -0.66 3.49 -8.77
CA LYS A 101 0.02 3.01 -9.99
C LYS A 101 -0.24 1.53 -10.26
N LYS A 102 -0.37 0.70 -9.22
CA LYS A 102 -0.73 -0.72 -9.36
C LYS A 102 -2.17 -0.92 -9.85
N LYS A 103 -3.08 0.02 -9.55
CA LYS A 103 -4.49 0.02 -9.97
C LYS A 103 -4.75 0.72 -11.31
N ALA A 104 -3.83 1.55 -11.77
CA ALA A 104 -3.98 2.33 -13.00
C ALA A 104 -4.11 1.43 -14.25
N ALA A 105 -4.96 1.86 -15.20
CA ALA A 105 -5.09 1.20 -16.49
C ALA A 105 -3.75 1.17 -17.22
N ARG A 106 -3.38 0.00 -17.75
CA ARG A 106 -2.13 -0.19 -18.48
C ARG A 106 -2.41 -0.13 -19.98
N LEU A 107 -1.58 0.62 -20.71
CA LEU A 107 -1.63 0.61 -22.18
C LEU A 107 -1.25 -0.77 -22.69
N ASP A 108 -2.07 -1.34 -23.57
CA ASP A 108 -1.71 -2.52 -24.34
C ASP A 108 -0.67 -2.13 -25.40
N LYS A 109 0.60 -2.37 -25.07
CA LYS A 109 1.74 -2.10 -25.96
C LYS A 109 1.62 -2.87 -27.29
N GLY A 110 1.00 -4.05 -27.26
CA GLY A 110 0.76 -4.86 -28.46
C GLY A 110 -0.26 -4.21 -29.37
N ALA A 111 -1.40 -3.76 -28.82
CA ALA A 111 -2.42 -3.03 -29.57
C ALA A 111 -1.86 -1.70 -30.14
N ALA A 112 -1.13 -0.93 -29.34
CA ALA A 112 -0.46 0.29 -29.80
C ALA A 112 0.51 0.01 -30.96
N GLY A 113 1.31 -1.07 -30.88
CA GLY A 113 2.20 -1.49 -31.96
C GLY A 113 1.46 -1.89 -33.24
N ARG A 114 0.28 -2.52 -33.12
CA ARG A 114 -0.58 -2.86 -34.27
C ARG A 114 -1.13 -1.60 -34.93
N PHE A 115 -1.60 -0.63 -34.14
CA PHE A 115 -2.07 0.66 -34.67
C PHE A 115 -0.97 1.40 -35.42
N VAL A 116 0.24 1.50 -34.86
CA VAL A 116 1.38 2.15 -35.51
C VAL A 116 1.79 1.42 -36.79
N ARG A 117 1.90 0.08 -36.75
CA ARG A 117 2.28 -0.70 -37.94
C ARG A 117 1.27 -0.58 -39.07
N ASN A 118 -0.02 -0.56 -38.75
CA ASN A 118 -1.06 -0.38 -39.75
C ASN A 118 -1.09 1.05 -40.32
N ALA A 119 -0.86 2.06 -39.48
CA ALA A 119 -0.81 3.46 -39.91
C ALA A 119 0.42 3.80 -40.76
N LEU A 120 1.53 3.10 -40.56
CA LEU A 120 2.77 3.26 -41.34
C LEU A 120 2.90 2.29 -42.51
N TRP A 121 1.87 1.46 -42.75
CA TRP A 121 1.89 0.55 -43.89
C TRP A 121 1.68 1.35 -45.18
N GLN A 122 2.72 1.38 -46.01
CA GLN A 122 2.64 1.88 -47.38
C GLN A 122 2.54 0.66 -48.32
N PRO A 123 1.59 0.63 -49.26
CA PRO A 123 1.64 -0.33 -50.34
C PRO A 123 2.90 -0.07 -51.17
N ASP A 124 3.70 -1.11 -51.43
CA ASP A 124 4.81 -1.01 -52.39
C ASP A 124 4.20 -0.62 -53.75
N GLU A 125 4.53 0.57 -54.28
CA GLU A 125 4.13 1.03 -55.63
C GLU A 125 4.80 0.24 -56.77
N HIS A 126 5.12 -1.04 -56.55
CA HIS A 126 5.80 -1.87 -57.52
C HIS A 126 5.26 -3.29 -57.64
N LYS A 127 3.97 -3.54 -57.38
CA LYS A 127 3.32 -4.82 -57.79
C LYS A 127 1.84 -4.69 -58.16
N ASP A 128 1.49 -3.73 -59.02
CA ASP A 128 0.27 -3.84 -59.82
C ASP A 128 0.58 -4.47 -61.18
N ALA A 129 0.55 -5.80 -61.23
CA ALA A 129 0.13 -6.58 -62.41
C ALA A 129 0.12 -8.08 -62.08
N SER A 130 -0.92 -8.56 -61.38
CA SER A 130 -1.61 -9.80 -61.76
C SER A 130 -2.84 -10.06 -60.89
N GLU A 131 -4.00 -9.76 -61.49
CA GLU A 131 -5.25 -10.52 -61.45
C GLU A 131 -5.92 -10.88 -60.12
N HIS A 132 -7.06 -10.23 -59.92
CA HIS A 132 -8.23 -10.79 -59.23
C HIS A 132 -8.65 -12.14 -59.81
N THR A 133 -8.74 -13.19 -58.98
CA THR A 133 -9.83 -14.18 -59.06
C THR A 133 -10.19 -14.70 -57.67
N PRO A 134 -11.49 -14.79 -57.30
CA PRO A 134 -11.91 -15.38 -56.04
C PRO A 134 -12.12 -16.89 -56.22
N ARG A 135 -11.46 -17.73 -55.41
CA ARG A 135 -11.76 -19.16 -55.35
C ARG A 135 -12.14 -19.61 -53.94
N ALA A 136 -13.45 -19.71 -53.74
CA ALA A 136 -14.07 -20.47 -52.67
C ALA A 136 -13.84 -22.00 -52.84
N LYS A 137 -14.08 -22.72 -51.72
CA LYS A 137 -14.18 -24.19 -51.53
C LYS A 137 -12.82 -24.86 -51.21
N ARG A 138 -12.67 -25.71 -50.18
CA ARG A 138 -13.63 -26.64 -49.54
C ARG A 138 -13.03 -27.16 -48.22
N ALA A 139 -13.92 -27.49 -47.29
CA ALA A 139 -13.63 -28.31 -46.11
C ALA A 139 -13.21 -29.74 -46.49
N SER A 140 -12.32 -30.34 -45.69
CA SER A 140 -12.28 -31.79 -45.43
C SER A 140 -11.60 -32.08 -44.08
N GLU A 141 -12.32 -32.85 -43.28
CA GLU A 141 -12.12 -33.36 -41.92
C GLU A 141 -10.94 -34.34 -41.68
N HIS A 142 -10.62 -34.52 -40.38
CA HIS A 142 -10.19 -35.72 -39.60
C HIS A 142 -9.27 -36.80 -40.23
N THR A 143 -8.31 -37.49 -39.60
CA THR A 143 -7.64 -37.61 -38.26
C THR A 143 -6.40 -38.52 -38.49
N PRO A 144 -5.81 -39.22 -37.50
CA PRO A 144 -4.69 -38.83 -36.65
C PRO A 144 -3.37 -39.58 -37.00
N LYS A 145 -2.21 -39.11 -36.52
CA LYS A 145 -1.01 -39.96 -36.44
C LYS A 145 -0.43 -39.97 -35.02
N ALA A 146 -0.55 -41.14 -34.41
CA ALA A 146 0.04 -41.51 -33.14
C ALA A 146 1.56 -41.32 -33.14
N LYS A 147 2.10 -40.83 -32.03
CA LYS A 147 3.50 -41.07 -31.66
C LYS A 147 3.55 -41.64 -30.25
N HIS A 148 4.11 -42.83 -30.21
CA HIS A 148 4.36 -43.65 -29.05
C HIS A 148 5.34 -42.98 -28.08
N MET A 149 5.05 -43.23 -26.81
CA MET A 149 5.76 -42.99 -25.57
C MET A 149 7.26 -43.38 -25.59
N ARG A 150 8.11 -42.57 -24.96
CA ARG A 150 9.34 -43.07 -24.31
C ARG A 150 9.57 -42.34 -22.99
N PHE A 151 9.50 -43.11 -21.91
CA PHE A 151 9.88 -42.75 -20.55
C PHE A 151 11.40 -42.55 -20.42
N LYS A 152 11.81 -41.51 -19.70
CA LYS A 152 12.75 -41.59 -18.58
C LYS A 152 12.58 -40.35 -17.71
#